data_AF-A0A9W7DUP8-F1
#
_entry.id   AF-A0A9W7DUP8-F1
#
_cell.length_a   1.000
_cell.length_b   1.000
_cell.length_c   1.000
_cell.angle_alpha   90.00
_cell.angle_beta   90.00
_cell.angle_gamma   90.00
#
_symmetry.space_group_name_H-M   'P 1'
#
loop_
_entity.id
_entity.type
_entity.pdbx_description
1 polymer ?
#
loop_
_entity_poly.entity_id
_entity_poly.type
_entity_poly.pdbx_seq_one_letter_code
_entity_poly.pdbx_strand_id
1 'polypeptide(L)'
;MSGVSSFTAALNTATSTATGLATFTGGIAVAGTSSVTGGITFDGTTSFTGALNVGATTATGVYTGTGISVSGTVTASGSALTSDRRYKKDIARLTSALDDVMKIRGVSYNWRRSEFPTYAFDNNTHYGFIAQEVEEVIPELVGTDELGMKSIRYLGFTPVLLEAMKEQQAEIEELKELVKELKEDNIMIREELEALRELVLGLGDGVR
;
A
#
# COMPACT_ATOMS: atom_id res chain seq x y z
N MET A 1 -25.83 -25.75 46.28
CA MET A 1 -27.01 -25.77 45.39
C MET A 1 -26.86 -24.62 44.40
N SER A 2 -26.34 -24.85 43.19
CA SER A 2 -26.34 -23.81 42.14
C SER A 2 -27.72 -23.82 41.49
N GLY A 3 -28.61 -22.97 41.97
CA GLY A 3 -29.93 -22.80 41.36
C GLY A 3 -29.78 -22.11 40.00
N VAL A 4 -30.24 -22.76 38.93
CA VAL A 4 -30.42 -22.08 37.64
C VAL A 4 -31.64 -21.18 37.77
N SER A 5 -31.48 -19.89 37.50
CA SER A 5 -32.62 -18.97 37.40
C SER A 5 -33.00 -18.82 35.94
N SER A 6 -34.19 -19.31 35.56
CA SER A 6 -34.76 -19.13 34.23
C SER A 6 -35.76 -17.98 34.24
N PHE A 7 -35.63 -17.07 33.28
CA PHE A 7 -36.56 -15.96 33.09
C PHE A 7 -37.23 -16.10 31.73
N THR A 8 -38.57 -16.24 31.74
CA THR A 8 -39.39 -16.44 30.54
C THR A 8 -40.14 -15.15 30.12
N ALA A 9 -40.09 -14.09 30.94
CA ALA A 9 -40.71 -12.78 30.67
C ALA A 9 -39.77 -11.63 31.05
N ALA A 10 -40.11 -10.38 30.66
CA ALA A 10 -39.32 -9.19 30.95
C ALA A 10 -39.08 -9.02 32.48
N LEU A 11 -37.81 -8.90 32.87
CA LEU A 11 -37.41 -8.70 34.26
C LEU A 11 -37.59 -7.23 34.65
N ASN A 12 -38.73 -6.91 35.28
CA ASN A 12 -39.09 -5.55 35.69
C ASN A 12 -38.89 -5.37 37.22
N THR A 13 -37.63 -5.40 37.67
CA THR A 13 -37.26 -5.19 39.07
C THR A 13 -36.08 -4.23 39.16
N ALA A 14 -36.02 -3.42 40.23
CA ALA A 14 -34.95 -2.44 40.41
C ALA A 14 -33.54 -3.07 40.51
N THR A 15 -33.45 -4.27 41.10
CA THR A 15 -32.22 -5.07 41.18
C THR A 15 -32.57 -6.54 41.09
N SER A 16 -31.79 -7.32 40.34
CA SER A 16 -31.85 -8.79 40.37
C SER A 16 -30.44 -9.36 40.51
N THR A 17 -30.28 -10.32 41.40
CA THR A 17 -29.00 -11.01 41.63
C THR A 17 -29.21 -12.49 41.39
N ALA A 18 -28.48 -13.04 40.42
CA ALA A 18 -28.40 -14.48 40.20
C ALA A 18 -27.00 -14.97 40.62
N THR A 19 -26.94 -15.95 41.51
CA THR A 19 -25.69 -16.63 41.88
C THR A 19 -25.57 -17.90 41.03
N GLY A 20 -24.81 -17.85 39.93
CA GLY A 20 -24.64 -18.96 39.00
C GLY A 20 -25.04 -18.61 37.56
N LEU A 21 -25.59 -19.57 36.84
CA LEU A 21 -26.04 -19.38 35.46
C LEU A 21 -27.44 -18.75 35.43
N ALA A 22 -27.56 -17.62 34.72
CA ALA A 22 -28.85 -17.05 34.33
C ALA A 22 -29.08 -17.30 32.84
N THR A 23 -30.24 -17.84 32.48
CA THR A 23 -30.62 -18.09 31.08
C THR A 23 -31.83 -17.25 30.71
N PHE A 24 -31.69 -16.48 29.65
CA PHE A 24 -32.76 -15.68 29.04
C PHE A 24 -33.16 -16.35 27.73
N THR A 25 -34.45 -16.63 27.54
CA THR A 25 -34.97 -17.10 26.26
C THR A 25 -35.40 -15.90 25.43
N GLY A 26 -34.63 -15.55 24.40
CA GLY A 26 -34.81 -14.33 23.59
C GLY A 26 -33.61 -13.39 23.66
N GLY A 27 -33.85 -12.08 23.54
CA GLY A 27 -32.82 -11.05 23.63
C GLY A 27 -32.78 -10.36 25.01
N ILE A 28 -31.64 -9.78 25.35
CA ILE A 28 -31.47 -8.91 26.51
C ILE A 28 -31.44 -7.47 26.01
N ALA A 29 -32.35 -6.61 26.48
CA ALA A 29 -32.33 -5.17 26.22
C ALA A 29 -31.87 -4.43 27.47
N VAL A 30 -30.80 -3.63 27.35
CA VAL A 30 -30.28 -2.81 28.46
C VAL A 30 -30.47 -1.34 28.10
N ALA A 31 -31.27 -0.63 28.88
CA ALA A 31 -31.37 0.82 28.81
C ALA A 31 -30.31 1.43 29.74
N GLY A 32 -29.20 1.91 29.17
CA GLY A 32 -28.08 2.50 29.92
C GLY A 32 -26.80 1.66 29.83
N THR A 33 -26.01 1.66 30.90
CA THR A 33 -24.69 1.00 30.93
C THR A 33 -24.80 -0.45 31.40
N SER A 34 -24.17 -1.37 30.67
CA SER A 34 -23.86 -2.72 31.15
C SER A 34 -22.37 -2.81 31.50
N SER A 35 -22.05 -3.38 32.66
CA SER A 35 -20.67 -3.65 33.07
C SER A 35 -20.51 -5.14 33.33
N VAL A 36 -19.57 -5.78 32.64
CA VAL A 36 -19.22 -7.18 32.85
C VAL A 36 -17.78 -7.25 33.35
N THR A 37 -17.58 -7.88 34.50
CA THR A 37 -16.25 -8.20 35.02
C THR A 37 -15.88 -9.61 34.56
N GLY A 38 -14.87 -9.74 33.70
CA GLY A 38 -14.46 -11.01 33.09
C GLY A 38 -14.57 -10.98 31.57
N GLY A 39 -15.19 -12.00 30.97
CA GLY A 39 -15.37 -12.12 29.52
C GLY A 39 -16.83 -12.26 29.11
N ILE A 40 -17.13 -11.87 27.87
CA ILE A 40 -18.39 -12.14 27.18
C ILE A 40 -18.07 -12.99 25.96
N THR A 41 -18.76 -14.11 25.78
CA THR A 41 -18.65 -14.95 24.59
C THR A 41 -19.91 -14.80 23.75
N PHE A 42 -19.74 -14.53 22.46
CA PHE A 42 -20.83 -14.49 21.49
C PHE A 42 -20.64 -15.65 20.51
N ASP A 43 -21.63 -16.55 20.41
CA ASP A 43 -21.60 -17.72 19.51
C ASP A 43 -22.28 -17.42 18.16
N GLY A 44 -22.00 -16.23 17.60
CA GLY A 44 -22.66 -15.75 16.38
C GLY A 44 -22.25 -14.33 16.00
N THR A 45 -23.00 -13.73 15.08
CA THR A 45 -22.75 -12.36 14.61
C THR A 45 -23.01 -11.34 15.73
N THR A 46 -22.01 -10.52 16.02
CA THR A 46 -22.15 -9.32 16.84
C THR A 46 -22.21 -8.09 15.92
N SER A 47 -23.17 -7.21 16.19
CA SER A 47 -23.32 -5.95 15.45
C SER A 47 -23.47 -4.81 16.44
N PHE A 48 -22.77 -3.71 16.16
CA PHE A 48 -22.85 -2.47 16.92
C PHE A 48 -23.36 -1.39 15.98
N THR A 49 -24.50 -0.77 16.32
CA THR A 49 -25.03 0.36 15.55
C THR A 49 -24.27 1.67 15.87
N GLY A 50 -23.55 1.72 16.99
CA GLY A 50 -22.73 2.85 17.41
C GLY A 50 -21.25 2.50 17.56
N ALA A 51 -20.48 3.43 18.14
CA ALA A 51 -19.05 3.25 18.35
C ALA A 51 -18.76 2.08 19.33
N LEU A 52 -17.83 1.21 18.92
CA LEU A 52 -17.22 0.19 19.77
C LEU A 52 -15.83 0.68 20.21
N ASN A 53 -15.68 1.02 21.49
CA ASN A 53 -14.39 1.43 22.06
C ASN A 53 -13.76 0.24 22.80
N VAL A 54 -12.69 -0.34 22.25
CA VAL A 54 -12.00 -1.51 22.82
C VAL A 54 -10.52 -1.18 23.02
N GLY A 55 -9.98 -1.48 24.20
CA GLY A 55 -8.57 -1.20 24.53
C GLY A 55 -7.58 -2.12 23.81
N ALA A 56 -7.93 -3.39 23.60
CA ALA A 56 -7.17 -4.34 22.79
C ALA A 56 -8.11 -5.41 22.21
N THR A 57 -7.93 -5.74 20.93
CA THR A 57 -8.68 -6.82 20.26
C THR A 57 -7.70 -7.81 19.68
N THR A 58 -7.88 -9.10 19.98
CA THR A 58 -7.15 -10.20 19.33
C THR A 58 -8.15 -11.01 18.51
N ALA A 59 -7.94 -11.07 17.19
CA ALA A 59 -8.72 -11.90 16.30
C ALA A 59 -7.87 -13.08 15.80
N THR A 60 -8.28 -14.30 16.10
CA THR A 60 -7.57 -15.54 15.70
C THR A 60 -8.19 -16.21 14.46
N GLY A 61 -8.94 -15.46 13.66
CA GLY A 61 -9.72 -15.98 12.53
C GLY A 61 -9.67 -15.10 11.29
N VAL A 62 -10.48 -15.47 10.29
CA VAL A 62 -10.57 -14.75 9.02
C VAL A 62 -11.58 -13.61 9.15
N TYR A 63 -11.14 -12.40 8.82
CA TYR A 63 -12.04 -11.26 8.59
C TYR A 63 -12.62 -11.36 7.17
N THR A 64 -13.95 -11.42 7.05
CA THR A 64 -14.67 -11.55 5.77
C THR A 64 -15.40 -10.28 5.34
N GLY A 65 -15.12 -9.15 6.00
CA GLY A 65 -15.69 -7.85 5.60
C GLY A 65 -15.03 -7.26 4.36
N THR A 66 -15.60 -6.16 3.86
CA THR A 66 -15.19 -5.52 2.60
C THR A 66 -13.90 -4.70 2.70
N GLY A 67 -13.45 -4.38 3.91
CA GLY A 67 -12.22 -3.64 4.14
C GLY A 67 -12.04 -3.24 5.60
N ILE A 68 -10.82 -2.84 5.95
CA ILE A 68 -10.48 -2.30 7.28
C ILE A 68 -9.96 -0.88 7.05
N SER A 69 -10.65 0.10 7.63
CA SER A 69 -10.17 1.48 7.68
C SER A 69 -9.58 1.75 9.06
N VAL A 70 -8.35 2.25 9.10
CA VAL A 70 -7.60 2.51 10.33
C VAL A 70 -7.15 3.97 10.31
N SER A 71 -7.60 4.76 11.27
CA SER A 71 -7.18 6.17 11.39
C SER A 71 -5.77 6.35 11.96
N GLY A 72 -5.12 5.26 12.37
CA GLY A 72 -3.79 5.24 12.96
C GLY A 72 -2.83 4.29 12.24
N THR A 73 -1.77 3.89 12.94
CA THR A 73 -0.72 3.04 12.37
C THR A 73 -1.11 1.57 12.33
N VAL A 74 -0.82 0.92 11.20
CA VAL A 74 -0.89 -0.54 11.05
C VAL A 74 0.53 -1.11 11.17
N THR A 75 0.79 -1.90 12.20
CA THR A 75 2.06 -2.63 12.37
C THR A 75 1.82 -4.12 12.15
N ALA A 76 2.56 -4.72 11.21
CA ALA A 76 2.46 -6.13 10.89
C ALA A 76 3.84 -6.73 10.65
N SER A 77 4.08 -7.96 11.12
CA SER A 77 5.32 -8.69 10.84
C SER A 77 5.45 -9.13 9.38
N GLY A 78 4.35 -9.13 8.63
CA GLY A 78 4.31 -9.45 7.22
C GLY A 78 2.91 -9.28 6.63
N SER A 79 2.83 -9.20 5.31
CA SER A 79 1.57 -9.16 4.55
C SER A 79 1.69 -10.03 3.31
N ALA A 80 0.76 -10.98 3.15
CA ALA A 80 0.64 -11.80 1.95
C ALA A 80 -0.70 -11.45 1.28
N LEU A 81 -0.63 -10.89 0.08
CA LEU A 81 -1.80 -10.49 -0.69
C LEU A 81 -2.16 -11.55 -1.73
N THR A 82 -3.45 -11.77 -1.95
CA THR A 82 -3.96 -12.69 -2.96
C THR A 82 -3.53 -12.25 -4.36
N SER A 83 -2.80 -13.11 -5.09
CA SER A 83 -2.29 -12.82 -6.44
C SER A 83 -2.35 -14.03 -7.39
N ASP A 84 -3.16 -15.04 -7.11
CA ASP A 84 -3.31 -16.21 -7.98
C ASP A 84 -3.86 -15.81 -9.37
N ARG A 85 -3.31 -16.38 -10.45
CA ARG A 85 -3.72 -16.10 -11.83
C ARG A 85 -5.21 -16.34 -12.06
N ARG A 86 -5.82 -17.32 -11.38
CA ARG A 86 -7.26 -17.66 -11.51
C ARG A 86 -8.18 -16.54 -11.02
N TYR A 87 -7.67 -15.64 -10.19
CA TYR A 87 -8.42 -14.49 -9.68
C TYR A 87 -8.22 -13.23 -10.53
N LYS A 88 -7.45 -13.30 -11.62
CA LYS A 88 -7.13 -12.17 -12.49
C LYS A 88 -7.70 -12.40 -13.89
N LYS A 89 -8.24 -11.35 -14.48
CA LYS A 89 -8.68 -11.27 -15.88
C LYS A 89 -8.04 -10.05 -16.54
N ASP A 90 -8.07 -9.99 -17.87
CA ASP A 90 -7.58 -8.84 -18.64
C ASP A 90 -6.10 -8.48 -18.33
N ILE A 91 -5.25 -9.51 -18.22
CA ILE A 91 -3.84 -9.38 -17.84
C ILE A 91 -3.05 -8.78 -19.00
N ALA A 92 -2.62 -7.53 -18.85
CA ALA A 92 -1.73 -6.82 -19.76
C ALA A 92 -0.39 -6.50 -19.08
N ARG A 93 0.66 -6.31 -19.89
CA ARG A 93 1.95 -5.81 -19.41
C ARG A 93 1.85 -4.30 -19.19
N LEU A 94 2.48 -3.79 -18.13
CA LEU A 94 2.66 -2.34 -17.94
C LEU A 94 3.69 -1.82 -18.93
N THR A 95 3.40 -0.70 -19.58
CA THR A 95 4.25 -0.06 -20.58
C THR A 95 4.39 1.42 -20.24
N SER A 96 5.48 2.06 -20.66
CA SER A 96 5.77 3.47 -20.35
C SER A 96 5.93 3.71 -18.85
N ALA A 97 6.31 2.67 -18.11
CA ALA A 97 6.41 2.74 -16.67
C ALA A 97 7.51 3.71 -16.22
N LEU A 98 8.63 3.77 -16.95
CA LEU A 98 9.71 4.73 -16.69
C LEU A 98 9.22 6.18 -16.88
N ASP A 99 8.55 6.47 -18.00
CA ASP A 99 8.00 7.79 -18.27
C ASP A 99 7.01 8.23 -17.20
N ASP A 100 6.16 7.31 -16.75
CA ASP A 100 5.15 7.61 -15.74
C ASP A 100 5.76 7.90 -14.37
N VAL A 101 6.71 7.09 -13.91
CA VAL A 101 7.37 7.38 -12.63
C VAL A 101 8.22 8.66 -12.68
N MET A 102 8.75 9.02 -13.85
CA MET A 102 9.51 10.27 -14.03
C MET A 102 8.65 11.53 -13.97
N LYS A 103 7.33 11.44 -14.19
CA LYS A 103 6.38 12.56 -14.04
C LYS A 103 5.96 12.79 -12.58
N ILE A 104 6.15 11.81 -11.71
CA ILE A 104 5.70 11.84 -10.32
C ILE A 104 6.88 12.19 -9.41
N ARG A 105 6.70 13.18 -8.54
CA ARG A 105 7.73 13.57 -7.56
C ARG A 105 7.48 12.92 -6.20
N GLY A 106 8.55 12.42 -5.58
CA GLY A 106 8.57 12.11 -4.15
C GLY A 106 8.65 13.39 -3.33
N VAL A 107 7.86 13.49 -2.26
CA VAL A 107 7.81 14.67 -1.38
C VAL A 107 8.02 14.27 0.08
N SER A 108 8.55 15.20 0.87
CA SER A 108 8.44 15.15 2.33
C SER A 108 7.33 16.10 2.80
N TYR A 109 6.61 15.73 3.85
CA TYR A 109 5.48 16.52 4.35
C TYR A 109 5.26 16.32 5.84
N ASN A 110 4.55 17.28 6.44
CA ASN A 110 4.01 17.18 7.79
C ASN A 110 2.49 17.30 7.71
N TRP A 111 1.78 16.58 8.59
CA TRP A 111 0.33 16.63 8.61
C TRP A 111 -0.21 17.97 9.13
N ARG A 112 -1.31 18.45 8.53
CA ARG A 112 -2.08 19.63 9.00
C ARG A 112 -2.98 19.27 10.19
N ARG A 113 -2.39 18.73 11.26
CA ARG A 113 -3.11 18.17 12.41
C ARG A 113 -4.11 19.13 13.06
N SER A 114 -3.76 20.42 13.17
CA SER A 114 -4.64 21.44 13.75
C SER A 114 -5.88 21.72 12.90
N GLU A 115 -5.77 21.56 11.59
CA GLU A 115 -6.87 21.75 10.64
C GLU A 115 -7.74 20.48 10.53
N PHE A 116 -7.17 19.31 10.80
CA PHE A 116 -7.82 18.00 10.69
C PHE A 116 -7.68 17.15 11.97
N PRO A 117 -8.26 17.59 13.11
CA PRO A 117 -8.05 16.94 14.41
C PRO A 117 -8.67 15.54 14.52
N THR A 118 -9.59 15.18 13.63
CA THR A 118 -10.28 13.88 13.62
C THR A 118 -9.43 12.73 13.07
N TYR A 119 -8.35 13.02 12.34
CA TYR A 119 -7.55 12.01 11.63
C TYR A 119 -6.35 11.48 12.42
N ALA A 120 -6.25 11.77 13.71
CA ALA A 120 -5.21 11.25 14.62
C ALA A 120 -3.76 11.34 14.07
N PHE A 121 -3.47 12.37 13.25
CA PHE A 121 -2.15 12.54 12.65
C PHE A 121 -1.05 12.76 13.69
N ASP A 122 0.10 12.11 13.45
CA ASP A 122 1.29 12.31 14.28
C ASP A 122 2.02 13.64 13.95
N ASN A 123 3.14 13.90 14.65
CA ASN A 123 3.94 15.11 14.48
C ASN A 123 5.27 14.87 13.73
N ASN A 124 5.41 13.70 13.10
CA ASN A 124 6.64 13.33 12.41
C ASN A 124 6.63 13.87 10.98
N THR A 125 7.82 14.04 10.40
CA THR A 125 7.96 14.26 8.97
C THR A 125 7.84 12.93 8.24
N HIS A 126 6.97 12.89 7.24
CA HIS A 126 6.70 11.71 6.41
C HIS A 126 7.25 11.92 5.01
N TYR A 127 7.46 10.81 4.30
CA TYR A 127 7.79 10.80 2.88
C TYR A 127 6.71 10.06 2.11
N GLY A 128 6.39 10.53 0.91
CA GLY A 128 5.36 9.92 0.09
C GLY A 128 5.13 10.71 -1.19
N PHE A 129 3.89 10.69 -1.66
CA PHE A 129 3.45 11.35 -2.88
C PHE A 129 2.22 12.22 -2.63
N ILE A 130 1.98 13.17 -3.52
CA ILE A 130 0.72 13.90 -3.60
C ILE A 130 -0.25 13.08 -4.46
N ALA A 131 -1.39 12.67 -3.88
CA ALA A 131 -2.32 11.78 -4.55
C ALA A 131 -2.89 12.37 -5.85
N GLN A 132 -3.06 13.69 -5.90
CA GLN A 132 -3.53 14.41 -7.08
C GLN A 132 -2.52 14.34 -8.24
N GLU A 133 -1.22 14.45 -7.94
CA GLU A 133 -0.16 14.32 -8.96
C GLU A 133 -0.06 12.90 -9.48
N VAL A 134 -0.25 11.90 -8.61
CA VAL A 134 -0.33 10.49 -9.02
C VAL A 134 -1.57 10.24 -9.87
N GLU A 135 -2.70 10.87 -9.57
CA GLU A 135 -3.95 10.68 -10.31
C GLU A 135 -3.87 11.13 -11.77
N GLU A 136 -3.10 12.17 -12.05
CA GLU A 136 -2.87 12.67 -13.42
C GLU A 136 -2.06 11.69 -14.28
N VAL A 137 -1.31 10.78 -13.67
CA VAL A 137 -0.39 9.86 -14.36
C VAL A 137 -0.85 8.40 -14.29
N ILE A 138 -1.18 7.91 -13.08
CA ILE A 138 -1.59 6.52 -12.81
C ILE A 138 -2.85 6.55 -11.92
N PRO A 139 -4.02 6.93 -12.46
CA PRO A 139 -5.26 7.11 -11.70
C PRO A 139 -5.72 5.84 -10.96
N GLU A 140 -5.36 4.65 -11.45
CA GLU A 140 -5.73 3.36 -10.86
C GLU A 140 -5.13 3.15 -9.45
N LEU A 141 -4.05 3.87 -9.12
CA LEU A 141 -3.42 3.82 -7.81
C LEU A 141 -4.02 4.80 -6.81
N VAL A 142 -5.00 5.61 -7.21
CA VAL A 142 -5.63 6.60 -6.35
C VAL A 142 -7.05 6.17 -5.99
N GLY A 143 -7.35 6.13 -4.70
CA GLY A 143 -8.69 5.96 -4.17
C GLY A 143 -9.26 7.32 -3.75
N THR A 144 -10.54 7.57 -4.01
CA THR A 144 -11.26 8.74 -3.50
C THR A 144 -12.41 8.25 -2.61
N ASP A 145 -12.51 8.78 -1.39
CA ASP A 145 -13.61 8.45 -0.47
C ASP A 145 -14.87 9.29 -0.73
N GLU A 146 -15.94 9.03 0.02
CA GLU A 146 -17.23 9.74 -0.12
C GLU A 146 -17.14 11.24 0.17
N LEU A 147 -16.10 11.69 0.86
CA LEU A 147 -15.83 13.09 1.18
C LEU A 147 -14.87 13.76 0.17
N GLY A 148 -14.45 13.03 -0.87
CA GLY A 148 -13.51 13.51 -1.87
C GLY A 148 -12.04 13.45 -1.43
N MET A 149 -11.73 12.82 -0.29
CA MET A 149 -10.35 12.67 0.17
C MET A 149 -9.65 11.59 -0.62
N LYS A 150 -8.42 11.89 -1.06
CA LYS A 150 -7.63 11.01 -1.90
C LYS A 150 -6.63 10.19 -1.08
N SER A 151 -6.46 8.94 -1.46
CA SER A 151 -5.54 7.97 -0.85
C SER A 151 -4.77 7.24 -1.94
N ILE A 152 -3.57 6.73 -1.61
CA ILE A 152 -2.68 6.07 -2.56
C ILE A 152 -2.54 4.59 -2.22
N ARG A 153 -2.66 3.73 -3.24
CA ARG A 153 -2.37 2.29 -3.18
C ARG A 153 -0.87 2.05 -3.37
N TYR A 154 -0.08 2.34 -2.33
CA TYR A 154 1.40 2.28 -2.40
C TYR A 154 1.95 0.95 -2.93
N LEU A 155 1.35 -0.19 -2.57
CA LEU A 155 1.81 -1.50 -3.05
C LEU A 155 1.67 -1.70 -4.57
N GLY A 156 0.80 -0.92 -5.22
CA GLY A 156 0.64 -0.95 -6.67
C GLY A 156 1.79 -0.29 -7.42
N PHE A 157 2.63 0.53 -6.76
CA PHE A 157 3.85 1.06 -7.38
C PHE A 157 4.93 0.00 -7.58
N THR A 158 4.97 -1.06 -6.77
CA THR A 158 6.00 -2.11 -6.89
C THR A 158 6.10 -2.71 -8.31
N PRO A 159 5.02 -3.17 -8.96
CA PRO A 159 5.09 -3.64 -10.34
C PRO A 159 5.39 -2.53 -11.37
N VAL A 160 4.95 -1.29 -11.13
CA VAL A 160 5.27 -0.14 -12.00
C VAL A 160 6.77 0.14 -11.97
N LEU A 161 7.35 0.27 -10.77
CA LEU A 161 8.78 0.49 -10.57
C LEU A 161 9.63 -0.66 -11.14
N LEU A 162 9.13 -1.90 -11.05
CA LEU A 162 9.79 -3.05 -11.67
C LEU A 162 9.89 -2.92 -13.19
N GLU A 163 8.80 -2.56 -13.88
CA GLU A 163 8.84 -2.38 -15.34
C GLU A 163 9.66 -1.12 -15.71
N ALA A 164 9.56 -0.04 -14.95
CA ALA A 164 10.40 1.16 -15.13
C ALA A 164 11.91 0.84 -15.06
N MET A 165 12.31 0.02 -14.09
CA MET A 165 13.70 -0.47 -13.97
C MET A 165 14.13 -1.32 -15.17
N LYS A 166 13.23 -2.15 -15.71
CA LYS A 166 13.52 -2.97 -16.90
C LYS A 166 13.64 -2.12 -18.16
N GLU A 167 12.76 -1.13 -18.31
CA GLU A 167 12.83 -0.14 -19.41
C GLU A 167 14.15 0.64 -19.33
N GLN A 168 14.51 1.16 -18.15
CA GLN A 168 15.79 1.83 -17.93
C GLN A 168 16.99 0.91 -18.21
N GLN A 169 16.92 -0.37 -17.82
CA GLN A 169 17.99 -1.32 -18.09
C GLN A 169 18.16 -1.57 -19.59
N ALA A 170 17.07 -1.57 -20.37
CA ALA A 170 17.14 -1.71 -21.82
C ALA A 170 17.84 -0.51 -22.47
N GLU A 171 17.51 0.72 -22.05
CA GLU A 171 18.19 1.94 -22.51
C GLU A 171 19.69 1.91 -22.19
N ILE A 172 20.06 1.41 -21.00
CA ILE A 172 21.47 1.28 -20.61
C ILE A 172 22.22 0.30 -21.52
N GLU A 173 21.63 -0.84 -21.87
CA GLU A 173 22.28 -1.80 -22.76
C GLU A 173 22.40 -1.27 -24.19
N GLU A 174 21.39 -0.55 -24.69
CA GLU A 174 21.46 0.13 -25.98
C GLU A 174 22.60 1.18 -26.01
N LEU A 175 22.68 2.02 -24.98
CA LEU A 175 23.74 3.02 -24.86
C LEU A 175 25.13 2.39 -24.76
N LYS A 176 25.27 1.24 -24.09
CA LYS A 176 26.55 0.52 -24.00
C LYS A 176 27.00 -0.02 -25.35
N GLU A 177 26.09 -0.56 -26.16
CA GLU A 177 26.44 -1.05 -27.48
C GLU A 177 26.84 0.11 -28.40
N LEU A 178 26.10 1.21 -28.40
CA LEU A 178 26.49 2.43 -29.13
C LEU A 178 27.87 2.94 -28.71
N VAL A 179 28.18 2.96 -27.42
CA VAL A 179 29.49 3.37 -26.91
C VAL A 179 30.59 2.41 -27.36
N LYS A 180 30.31 1.12 -27.50
CA LYS A 180 31.26 0.12 -27.99
C LYS A 180 31.52 0.31 -29.48
N GLU A 181 30.49 0.42 -30.30
CA GLU A 181 30.60 0.70 -31.75
C GLU A 181 31.38 1.99 -31.99
N LEU A 182 31.05 3.08 -31.29
CA LEU A 182 31.77 4.35 -31.39
C LEU A 182 33.25 4.24 -31.02
N LYS A 183 33.61 3.36 -30.07
CA LYS A 183 35.02 3.11 -29.70
C LYS A 183 35.75 2.33 -30.77
N GLU A 184 35.12 1.32 -31.36
CA GLU A 184 35.68 0.53 -32.46
C GLU A 184 35.92 1.42 -33.69
N ASP A 185 34.94 2.25 -34.07
CA ASP A 185 35.08 3.25 -35.14
C ASP A 185 36.22 4.24 -34.87
N ASN A 186 36.35 4.74 -33.64
CA ASN A 186 37.44 5.63 -33.25
C ASN A 186 38.82 4.96 -33.38
N ILE A 187 38.94 3.66 -33.11
CA ILE A 187 40.19 2.91 -33.28
C ILE A 187 40.51 2.81 -34.77
N MET A 188 39.55 2.38 -35.60
CA MET A 188 39.75 2.24 -37.04
C MET A 188 40.17 3.56 -37.70
N ILE A 189 39.49 4.66 -37.37
CA ILE A 189 39.83 6.00 -37.90
C ILE A 189 41.25 6.41 -37.51
N ARG A 190 41.69 6.10 -36.28
CA ARG A 190 43.05 6.41 -35.83
C ARG A 190 44.09 5.60 -36.58
N GLU A 191 43.83 4.32 -36.81
CA GLU A 191 44.72 3.44 -37.59
C GLU A 191 44.84 3.91 -39.05
N GLU A 192 43.71 4.27 -39.68
CA GLU A 192 43.71 4.84 -41.04
C GLU A 192 44.49 6.16 -41.12
N LEU A 193 44.33 7.02 -40.11
CA LEU A 193 45.02 8.30 -40.03
C LEU A 193 46.54 8.14 -39.83
N GLU A 194 46.95 7.15 -39.05
CA GLU A 194 48.37 6.78 -38.87
C GLU A 194 48.95 6.26 -40.20
N ALA A 195 48.26 5.34 -40.86
CA ALA A 195 48.68 4.78 -42.15
C ALA A 195 48.82 5.87 -43.23
N LEU A 196 47.90 6.82 -43.27
CA LEU A 196 47.96 7.95 -44.20
C LEU A 196 49.16 8.87 -43.89
N ARG A 197 49.45 9.12 -42.61
CA ARG A 197 50.61 9.95 -42.20
C ARG A 197 51.93 9.33 -42.65
N GLU A 198 52.11 8.03 -42.46
CA GLU A 198 53.29 7.30 -42.91
C GLU A 198 53.46 7.38 -44.43
N LEU A 199 52.38 7.20 -45.19
CA LEU A 199 52.41 7.30 -46.65
C LEU A 199 52.81 8.71 -47.13
N VAL A 200 52.30 9.76 -46.48
CA VAL A 200 52.65 11.15 -46.80
C VAL A 200 54.12 11.45 -46.48
N LEU A 201 54.64 10.96 -45.35
CA LEU A 201 56.06 11.12 -44.98
C LEU A 201 56.98 10.40 -45.97
N GLY A 202 56.67 9.16 -46.35
CA GLY A 202 57.45 8.39 -47.32
C GLY A 202 57.50 9.01 -48.72
N LEU A 203 56.47 9.74 -49.14
CA LEU A 203 56.47 10.50 -50.41
C LEU A 203 57.35 11.76 -50.37
N GLY A 204 57.54 12.36 -49.18
CA GLY A 204 58.35 13.58 -49.01
C GLY A 204 59.86 13.34 -49.15
N ASP A 205 60.34 12.16 -48.78
CA ASP A 205 61.76 11.79 -48.82
C ASP A 205 62.25 11.38 -50.23
N GLY A 206 61.33 11.10 -51.17
CA GLY A 206 61.64 10.70 -52.54
C GLY A 206 61.84 11.84 -53.55
N VAL A 207 61.70 13.11 -53.14
CA VAL A 207 61.73 14.29 -54.03
C VAL A 207 63.03 15.11 -53.90
N ARG A 208 64.15 14.47 -53.56
CA ARG A 208 65.47 15.12 -53.54
C ARG A 208 66.41 14.61 -54.62
#